data_AF-A0A2V9RLR3-F1
#
_entry.id   AF-A0A2V9RLR3-F1
#
_cell.length_a   1.000
_cell.length_b   1.000
_cell.length_c   1.000
_cell.angle_alpha   90.00
_cell.angle_beta   90.00
_cell.angle_gamma   90.00
#
_symmetry.space_group_name_H-M   'P 1'
#
loop_
_entity.id
_entity.type
_entity.pdbx_description
1 polymer ?
#
loop_
_entity_poly.entity_id
_entity_poly.type
_entity_poly.pdbx_seq_one_letter_code
_entity_poly.pdbx_strand_id
1 'polypeptide(L)'
;MSAKTINIIGVPLDLGAGRRGVDMGPSAMRVADLNKKLATLGYLVQDAGNVPVTIPETQHFGDHQSKFLKEIIQVCEHLAQLVERALDEKSLPVVLGGDHSIAIGTLGGGARYYQRIRQNIGLIWF
;
A
#
# COMPACT_ATOMS: atom_id res chain seq x y z
N MET A 1 -23.50 -12.49 -11.68
CA MET A 1 -22.85 -11.30 -11.09
C MET A 1 -21.45 -11.21 -11.65
N SER A 2 -20.97 -10.04 -12.08
CA SER A 2 -19.58 -9.88 -12.53
C SER A 2 -18.64 -10.10 -11.35
N ALA A 3 -17.54 -10.84 -11.55
CA ALA A 3 -16.53 -11.01 -10.51
C ALA A 3 -15.94 -9.64 -10.13
N LYS A 4 -15.74 -9.39 -8.83
CA LYS A 4 -15.07 -8.18 -8.34
C LYS A 4 -13.56 -8.32 -8.53
N THR A 5 -12.92 -7.24 -8.96
CA THR A 5 -11.46 -7.19 -9.13
C THR A 5 -10.80 -6.74 -7.83
N ILE A 6 -9.74 -7.43 -7.41
CA ILE A 6 -8.82 -7.02 -6.34
C ILE A 6 -7.52 -6.58 -7.01
N ASN A 7 -7.03 -5.41 -6.63
CA ASN A 7 -5.73 -4.90 -7.05
C ASN A 7 -4.75 -4.97 -5.86
N ILE A 8 -3.76 -5.86 -5.95
CA ILE A 8 -2.75 -6.09 -4.92
C ILE A 8 -1.61 -5.10 -5.13
N ILE A 9 -1.29 -4.30 -4.11
CA ILE A 9 -0.21 -3.30 -4.13
C ILE A 9 0.74 -3.61 -2.99
N GLY A 10 1.99 -3.99 -3.30
CA GLY A 10 3.02 -4.20 -2.29
C GLY A 10 3.75 -2.92 -1.94
N VAL A 11 4.05 -2.71 -0.66
CA VAL A 11 4.76 -1.52 -0.17
C VAL A 11 5.83 -1.97 0.83
N PRO A 12 7.02 -2.37 0.33
CA PRO A 12 8.11 -2.90 1.16
C PRO A 12 8.85 -1.78 1.89
N LEU A 13 8.13 -1.00 2.71
CA LEU A 13 8.67 0.12 3.48
C LEU A 13 8.92 -0.31 4.93
N ASP A 14 10.14 -0.12 5.43
CA ASP A 14 10.54 -0.42 6.82
C ASP A 14 11.20 0.78 7.54
N LEU A 15 11.22 1.95 6.89
CA LEU A 15 11.88 3.18 7.37
C LEU A 15 11.17 3.82 8.58
N GLY A 16 9.86 3.63 8.72
CA GLY A 16 9.04 4.25 9.75
C GLY A 16 9.07 3.52 11.09
N ALA A 17 9.33 2.21 11.11
CA ALA A 17 9.33 1.40 12.33
C ALA A 17 10.66 1.39 13.10
N GLY A 18 11.76 1.82 12.45
CA GLY A 18 13.12 1.68 13.01
C GLY A 18 13.55 0.21 13.21
N ARG A 19 12.81 -0.74 12.63
CA ARG A 19 13.06 -2.19 12.68
C ARG A 19 13.00 -2.75 11.26
N ARG A 20 14.08 -3.41 10.86
CA ARG A 20 14.19 -4.03 9.53
C ARG A 20 13.40 -5.33 9.41
N GLY A 21 13.11 -5.73 8.18
CA GLY A 21 12.51 -7.02 7.84
C GLY A 21 11.00 -6.98 7.60
N VAL A 22 10.32 -5.88 7.97
CA VAL A 22 8.91 -5.72 7.63
C VAL A 22 8.72 -5.47 6.12
N ASP A 23 9.75 -4.98 5.44
CA ASP A 23 9.82 -4.84 3.98
C ASP A 23 9.57 -6.16 3.23
N MET A 24 9.83 -7.31 3.87
CA MET A 24 9.57 -8.63 3.30
C MET A 24 8.09 -9.03 3.30
N GLY A 25 7.21 -8.28 3.99
CA GLY A 25 5.78 -8.57 4.12
C GLY A 25 5.05 -8.85 2.79
N PRO A 26 5.18 -7.98 1.77
CA PRO A 26 4.56 -8.21 0.46
C PRO A 26 5.03 -9.50 -0.22
N SER A 27 6.33 -9.80 -0.13
CA SER A 27 6.92 -11.01 -0.71
C SER A 27 6.44 -12.26 0.03
N ALA A 28 6.40 -12.23 1.37
CA ALA A 28 5.93 -13.34 2.19
C ALA A 28 4.46 -13.68 1.89
N MET A 29 3.60 -12.67 1.74
CA MET A 29 2.20 -12.87 1.38
C MET A 29 2.01 -13.48 -0.01
N ARG A 30 2.84 -13.08 -0.99
CA ARG A 30 2.82 -13.68 -2.33
C ARG A 30 3.29 -15.13 -2.30
N VAL A 31 4.37 -15.43 -1.58
CA VAL A 31 4.87 -16.81 -1.37
C VAL A 31 3.82 -17.68 -0.67
N ALA A 32 3.01 -17.10 0.22
CA ALA A 32 1.91 -17.78 0.88
C ALA A 32 0.65 -17.98 -0.02
N ASP A 33 0.79 -17.82 -1.34
CA ASP A 33 -0.25 -18.03 -2.35
C ASP A 33 -1.48 -17.10 -2.20
N LEU A 34 -1.31 -15.87 -1.71
CA LEU A 34 -2.42 -14.93 -1.54
C LEU A 34 -3.26 -14.76 -2.81
N ASN A 35 -2.62 -14.52 -3.96
CA ASN A 35 -3.32 -14.28 -5.22
C ASN A 35 -4.16 -15.49 -5.64
N LYS A 36 -3.61 -16.69 -5.49
CA LYS A 36 -4.32 -17.94 -5.78
C LYS A 36 -5.51 -18.15 -4.84
N LYS A 37 -5.33 -17.90 -3.54
CA LYS A 37 -6.40 -18.02 -2.54
C LYS A 37 -7.54 -17.04 -2.81
N LEU A 38 -7.23 -15.78 -3.15
CA LEU A 38 -8.24 -14.81 -3.56
C LEU A 38 -8.98 -15.24 -4.84
N ALA A 39 -8.27 -15.80 -5.82
CA ALA A 39 -8.90 -16.34 -7.02
C ALA A 39 -9.86 -17.50 -6.70
N THR A 40 -9.52 -18.39 -5.76
CA THR A 40 -10.43 -19.48 -5.33
C THR A 40 -11.71 -18.97 -4.65
N LEU A 41 -11.71 -17.73 -4.13
CA LEU A 41 -12.89 -17.07 -3.58
C LEU A 41 -13.75 -16.37 -4.66
N GLY A 42 -13.36 -16.45 -5.93
CA GLY A 42 -14.11 -15.89 -7.07
C GLY A 42 -13.75 -14.45 -7.42
N TYR A 43 -12.64 -13.92 -6.91
CA TYR A 43 -12.12 -12.60 -7.31
C TYR A 43 -11.25 -12.68 -8.57
N LEU A 44 -11.30 -11.64 -9.40
CA LEU A 44 -10.24 -11.38 -10.38
C LEU A 44 -9.10 -10.69 -9.66
N VAL A 45 -7.89 -11.24 -9.73
CA VAL A 45 -6.73 -10.68 -9.02
C VAL A 45 -5.78 -10.05 -10.01
N GLN A 46 -5.49 -8.77 -9.82
CA GLN A 46 -4.44 -8.03 -10.49
C GLN A 46 -3.35 -7.73 -9.47
N ASP A 47 -2.10 -8.03 -9.81
CA ASP A 47 -0.95 -7.72 -8.95
C ASP A 47 -0.19 -6.55 -9.58
N ALA A 48 -0.26 -5.38 -8.94
CA ALA A 48 0.42 -4.16 -9.40
C ALA A 48 1.92 -4.15 -9.04
N GLY A 49 2.44 -5.23 -8.44
CA GLY A 49 3.82 -5.31 -8.00
C GLY A 49 4.07 -4.53 -6.72
N ASN A 50 5.28 -3.99 -6.59
CA ASN A 50 5.70 -3.22 -5.42
C ASN A 50 5.87 -1.75 -5.78
N VAL A 51 5.44 -0.86 -4.88
CA VAL A 51 5.86 0.54 -4.89
C VAL A 51 7.39 0.58 -4.76
N PRO A 52 8.09 1.32 -5.62
CA PRO A 52 9.52 1.53 -5.48
C PRO A 52 9.82 2.20 -4.14
N VAL A 53 10.64 1.54 -3.33
CA VAL A 53 11.14 2.08 -2.07
C VAL A 53 12.66 2.18 -2.18
N THR A 54 13.21 3.33 -1.79
CA THR A 54 14.66 3.54 -1.83
C THR A 54 15.33 2.77 -0.69
N ILE A 55 16.49 2.17 -0.99
CA ILE A 55 17.23 1.36 -0.03
C ILE A 55 17.80 2.25 1.09
N PRO A 56 17.52 1.97 2.37
CA PRO A 56 17.91 2.81 3.51
C PRO A 56 19.41 3.10 3.59
N GLU A 57 20.26 2.13 3.22
CA GLU A 57 21.72 2.22 3.23
C GLU A 57 22.27 3.33 2.33
N THR A 58 21.47 3.79 1.37
CA THR A 58 21.84 4.89 0.47
C THR A 58 21.39 6.26 0.97
N GLN A 59 20.63 6.31 2.06
CA GLN A 59 19.90 7.50 2.49
C GLN A 59 20.51 8.14 3.75
N HIS A 60 20.55 9.47 3.75
CA HIS A 60 20.82 10.23 4.96
C HIS A 60 19.55 10.22 5.80
N PHE A 61 19.62 9.78 7.06
CA PHE A 61 18.43 9.67 7.92
C PHE A 61 17.74 11.02 8.18
N GLY A 62 18.39 12.15 7.88
CA GLY A 62 17.81 13.47 7.99
C GLY A 62 17.63 13.90 9.43
N ASP A 63 16.41 14.32 9.79
CA ASP A 63 16.06 14.71 11.16
C ASP A 63 15.99 13.50 12.08
N HIS A 64 16.61 13.58 13.25
CA HIS A 64 16.57 12.53 14.26
C HIS A 64 15.16 12.25 14.82
N GLN A 65 14.27 13.25 14.83
CA GLN A 65 12.88 13.10 15.27
C GLN A 65 11.96 12.56 14.16
N SER A 66 12.33 12.76 12.89
CA SER A 66 11.55 12.37 11.71
C SER A 66 12.45 11.69 10.69
N LYS A 67 13.01 10.55 11.08
CA LYS A 67 13.98 9.83 10.24
C LYS A 67 13.35 9.41 8.92
N PHE A 68 14.06 9.64 7.83
CA PHE A 68 13.65 9.25 6.48
C PHE A 68 12.30 9.84 6.03
N LEU A 69 11.89 10.98 6.59
CA LEU A 69 10.59 11.60 6.31
C LEU A 69 10.37 11.82 4.81
N LYS A 70 11.41 12.27 4.09
CA LYS A 70 11.33 12.54 2.67
C LYS A 70 11.00 11.27 1.88
N GLU A 71 11.67 10.17 2.19
CA GLU A 71 11.51 8.89 1.54
C GLU A 71 10.12 8.30 1.86
N ILE A 72 9.69 8.39 3.12
CA ILE A 72 8.35 7.95 3.56
C ILE A 72 7.26 8.73 2.82
N ILE A 73 7.38 10.07 2.72
CA ILE A 73 6.42 10.90 1.99
C ILE A 73 6.35 10.49 0.53
N GLN A 74 7.49 10.32 -0.15
CA GLN A 74 7.53 9.94 -1.56
C GLN A 74 6.82 8.59 -1.82
N VAL A 75 7.05 7.61 -0.94
CA VAL A 75 6.38 6.30 -1.02
C VAL A 75 4.88 6.44 -0.77
N CYS A 76 4.48 7.24 0.23
CA CYS A 76 3.07 7.47 0.55
C CYS A 76 2.32 8.22 -0.55
N GLU A 77 2.95 9.22 -1.20
CA GLU A 77 2.37 9.94 -2.33
C GLU A 77 2.15 9.02 -3.53
N HIS A 78 3.13 8.17 -3.85
CA HIS A 78 2.99 7.20 -4.93
C HIS A 78 1.92 6.15 -4.60
N LEU A 79 1.91 5.63 -3.37
CA LEU A 79 0.89 4.70 -2.90
C LEU A 79 -0.51 5.30 -3.01
N ALA A 80 -0.69 6.56 -2.60
CA ALA A 80 -1.97 7.26 -2.70
C ALA A 80 -2.48 7.33 -4.15
N GLN A 81 -1.59 7.58 -5.12
CA GLN A 81 -1.94 7.60 -6.55
C GLN A 81 -2.37 6.22 -7.05
N LEU A 82 -1.69 5.15 -6.63
CA LEU A 82 -2.05 3.78 -7.02
C LEU A 82 -3.38 3.33 -6.42
N VAL A 83 -3.64 3.67 -5.15
CA VAL A 83 -4.91 3.37 -4.48
C VAL A 83 -6.06 4.13 -5.14
N GLU A 84 -5.87 5.43 -5.43
CA GLU A 84 -6.85 6.25 -6.13
C GLU A 84 -7.18 5.66 -7.52
N ARG A 85 -6.15 5.28 -8.28
CA ARG A 85 -6.31 4.65 -9.60
C ARG A 85 -7.06 3.32 -9.52
N ALA A 86 -6.72 2.47 -8.54
CA ALA A 86 -7.40 1.19 -8.34
C ALA A 86 -8.91 1.38 -8.13
N LEU A 87 -9.28 2.38 -7.32
CA LEU A 87 -10.69 2.72 -7.06
C LEU A 87 -11.39 3.30 -8.30
N ASP A 88 -10.71 4.14 -9.09
CA ASP A 88 -11.22 4.65 -10.37
C ASP A 88 -11.50 3.50 -11.37
N GLU A 89 -10.66 2.48 -11.38
CA GLU A 89 -10.81 1.26 -12.18
C GLU A 89 -11.84 0.28 -11.61
N LYS A 90 -12.57 0.67 -10.55
CA LYS A 90 -13.58 -0.15 -9.84
C LYS A 90 -13.00 -1.44 -9.27
N SER A 91 -11.71 -1.45 -8.96
CA SER A 91 -11.03 -2.54 -8.25
C SER A 91 -10.93 -2.23 -6.76
N LEU A 92 -10.93 -3.26 -5.92
CA LEU A 92 -10.68 -3.14 -4.49
C LEU A 92 -9.15 -3.14 -4.26
N PRO A 93 -8.54 -2.03 -3.82
CA PRO A 93 -7.13 -2.02 -3.46
C PRO A 93 -6.89 -2.85 -2.19
N VAL A 94 -5.93 -3.75 -2.24
CA VAL A 94 -5.41 -4.49 -1.09
C VAL A 94 -3.92 -4.17 -0.99
N VAL A 95 -3.57 -3.36 0.00
CA VAL A 95 -2.19 -2.91 0.22
C VAL A 95 -1.50 -3.87 1.17
N LEU A 96 -0.42 -4.49 0.70
CA LEU A 96 0.45 -5.35 1.50
C LEU A 96 1.62 -4.48 1.96
N GLY A 97 1.72 -4.23 3.26
CA GLY A 97 2.72 -3.34 3.81
C GLY A 97 3.99 -4.01 4.32
N GLY A 98 4.95 -3.15 4.62
CA GLY A 98 5.87 -3.32 5.74
C GLY A 98 5.34 -2.60 6.97
N ASP A 99 5.98 -1.51 7.38
CA ASP A 99 5.55 -0.73 8.56
C ASP A 99 4.27 0.07 8.35
N HIS A 100 3.67 0.55 9.45
CA HIS A 100 2.37 1.22 9.44
C HIS A 100 2.38 2.65 8.85
N SER A 101 3.53 3.24 8.53
CA SER A 101 3.56 4.58 7.91
C SER A 101 2.84 4.60 6.56
N ILE A 102 2.78 3.45 5.87
CA ILE A 102 2.06 3.29 4.59
C ILE A 102 0.57 3.64 4.69
N ALA A 103 -0.01 3.62 5.89
CA ALA A 103 -1.41 3.96 6.10
C ALA A 103 -1.72 5.42 5.69
N ILE A 104 -0.73 6.32 5.75
CA ILE A 104 -0.84 7.69 5.24
C ILE A 104 -1.18 7.67 3.75
N GLY A 105 -0.41 6.91 2.95
CA GLY A 105 -0.64 6.77 1.51
C GLY A 105 -1.95 6.04 1.20
N THR A 106 -2.23 4.94 1.90
CA THR A 106 -3.45 4.14 1.71
C THR A 106 -4.71 4.96 1.97
N LEU A 107 -4.79 5.62 3.13
CA LEU A 107 -5.93 6.44 3.50
C LEU A 107 -6.00 7.70 2.64
N GLY A 108 -4.86 8.32 2.33
CA GLY A 108 -4.79 9.51 1.48
C GLY A 108 -5.35 9.27 0.07
N GLY A 109 -5.00 8.15 -0.55
CA GLY A 109 -5.55 7.74 -1.85
C GLY A 109 -7.05 7.47 -1.80
N GLY A 110 -7.50 6.72 -0.78
CA GLY A 110 -8.93 6.45 -0.58
C GLY A 110 -9.74 7.72 -0.32
N ALA A 111 -9.25 8.60 0.55
CA ALA A 111 -9.91 9.86 0.88
C ALA A 111 -10.06 10.76 -0.35
N ARG A 112 -9.02 10.88 -1.19
CA ARG A 112 -9.08 11.64 -2.46
C ARG A 112 -10.17 11.11 -3.39
N TYR A 113 -10.23 9.80 -3.57
CA TYR A 113 -11.26 9.16 -4.39
C TYR A 113 -12.67 9.44 -3.86
N TYR A 114 -12.93 9.11 -2.59
CA TYR A 114 -14.27 9.25 -2.01
C TYR A 114 -14.71 10.71 -1.90
N GLN A 115 -13.79 11.64 -1.64
CA GLN A 115 -14.07 13.08 -1.70
C GLN A 115 -14.49 13.52 -3.12
N ARG A 116 -13.80 13.06 -4.18
CA ARG A 116 -14.14 13.39 -5.58
C ARG A 116 -15.55 12.95 -5.94
N ILE A 117 -15.98 11.78 -5.48
CA ILE A 117 -17.34 11.26 -5.73
C ILE A 117 -18.37 11.66 -4.67
N ARG A 118 -18.02 12.59 -3.77
CA ARG A 118 -18.88 13.14 -2.70
C ARG A 118 -19.46 12.05 -1.78
N GLN A 119 -18.62 11.10 -1.40
CA GLN A 119 -18.93 10.06 -0.42
C GLN A 119 -18.01 10.15 0.79
N ASN A 120 -18.50 9.65 1.92
CA ASN A 120 -17.73 9.59 3.16
C ASN A 120 -16.88 8.32 3.21
N ILE A 121 -15.72 8.41 3.86
CA ILE A 121 -14.86 7.28 4.19
C ILE A 121 -14.80 7.12 5.71
N GLY A 122 -14.77 5.87 6.19
CA GLY A 122 -14.54 5.52 7.59
C GLY A 122 -13.25 4.74 7.76
N LEU A 123 -12.64 4.83 8.94
CA LEU A 123 -11.42 4.09 9.29
C LEU A 123 -11.71 3.16 10.47
N ILE A 124 -11.43 1.88 10.30
CA ILE A 124 -11.37 0.90 11.38
C ILE A 124 -9.90 0.56 11.56
N TRP A 125 -9.37 0.79 12.77
CA TRP A 125 -7.95 0.63 13.09
C TRP A 125 -7.78 -0.43 14.18
N PHE A 126 -7.04 -1.49 13.85
CA PHE A 126 -6.73 -2.61 14.75
C PHE A 126 -5.23 -2.65 15.05
#